data_AF-A0A9E4HGR1-F1
#
_entry.id   AF-A0A9E4HGR1-F1
#
_cell.length_a   1.000
_cell.length_b   1.000
_cell.length_c   1.000
_cell.angle_alpha   90.00
_cell.angle_beta   90.00
_cell.angle_gamma   90.00
#
_symmetry.space_group_name_H-M   'P 1'
#
loop_
_entity.id
_entity.type
_entity.pdbx_description
1 polymer ?
#
loop_
_entity_poly.entity_id
_entity_poly.type
_entity_poly.pdbx_seq_one_letter_code
_entity_poly.pdbx_strand_id
1 'polypeptide(L)'
;MNIQRRNEADYAKAKALARDKDPNVRRKLAAREDVRPEILYFLAEDDDVEVRATIAANKRTPAHADLLLASDSDDEVRQRLAQKIGRLVPNLPEGAKGRVRDLTLQALEVLMQDRLPRVRQMLAEELKATAHAPTEVIRRLARDSEIEVAVPVLEFSPLLTDADLLAIIAASPAEAAITAISRRDGVAEPVSDAIVETESVPAIAALLANPVAQIREDTLDRIVAKAPGIRSWHEPLARRPKLPPQILHKLTDFLAASLLQTLQNRGDLDPETAKAVAEALHDRIQQEGSETMAGETDEKVQAEDEVRNLQAKGKLDEKAISKAVGEGRHFFVTAALAALGRIPTRIVERILNAGNAAAVASLSWKAGLGARLASRIQTRIAHIPPTEALSAETDAYPMDEDAMRLQLDSFNAATEAAEEEEPPADEPDWAEGPRRAGPVEPDWSLQPTARKGRAAVEPDWAAKTESTDKPIAEPDWAREEAPAAKPEDAPDKTEDMEDAFEALTETDPGDATPAPEDEDREAEENETR
;
A
#
# COMPACT_ATOMS: atom_id res chain seq x y z
N MET A 1 45.32 -30.35 -26.95
CA MET A 1 46.64 -29.99 -26.36
C MET A 1 46.92 -28.48 -26.32
N ASN A 2 46.58 -27.69 -27.36
CA ASN A 2 46.82 -26.23 -27.36
C ASN A 2 45.90 -25.41 -26.45
N ILE A 3 44.63 -25.83 -26.25
CA ILE A 3 43.68 -25.12 -25.37
C ILE A 3 44.08 -25.27 -23.89
N GLN A 4 44.43 -26.49 -23.46
CA GLN A 4 44.87 -26.75 -22.08
C GLN A 4 46.11 -25.92 -21.70
N ARG A 5 47.14 -25.90 -22.56
CA ARG A 5 48.36 -25.12 -22.31
C ARG A 5 48.13 -23.62 -22.30
N ARG A 6 47.19 -23.12 -23.11
CA ARG A 6 46.79 -21.72 -23.13
C ARG A 6 46.07 -21.34 -21.83
N ASN A 7 45.12 -22.17 -21.39
CA ASN A 7 44.39 -21.97 -20.13
C ASN A 7 45.32 -22.00 -18.90
N GLU A 8 46.39 -22.78 -18.95
CA GLU A 8 47.38 -22.89 -17.89
C GLU A 8 48.34 -21.69 -17.86
N ALA A 9 48.75 -21.21 -19.04
CA ALA A 9 49.52 -19.97 -19.17
C ALA A 9 48.70 -18.73 -18.75
N ASP A 10 47.41 -18.67 -19.13
CA ASP A 10 46.50 -17.60 -18.76
C ASP A 10 46.23 -17.61 -17.24
N TYR A 11 46.11 -18.79 -16.63
CA TYR A 11 46.01 -18.94 -15.17
C TYR A 11 47.28 -18.49 -14.45
N ALA A 12 48.46 -18.94 -14.89
CA ALA A 12 49.73 -18.52 -14.29
C ALA A 12 49.92 -17.00 -14.36
N LYS A 13 49.53 -16.39 -15.49
CA LYS A 13 49.53 -14.93 -15.65
C LYS A 13 48.55 -14.26 -14.69
N ALA A 14 47.33 -14.75 -14.55
CA ALA A 14 46.36 -14.22 -13.60
C ALA A 14 46.84 -14.35 -12.14
N LYS A 15 47.45 -15.49 -11.77
CA LYS A 15 48.07 -15.72 -10.45
C LYS A 15 49.20 -14.73 -10.14
N ALA A 16 50.00 -14.36 -11.14
CA ALA A 16 51.02 -13.33 -11.00
C ALA A 16 50.42 -11.92 -10.85
N LEU A 17 49.41 -11.58 -11.67
CA LEU A 17 48.72 -10.30 -11.60
C LEU A 17 47.96 -10.10 -10.28
N ALA A 18 47.45 -11.17 -9.67
CA ALA A 18 46.78 -11.12 -8.37
C ALA A 18 47.73 -10.74 -7.21
N ARG A 19 49.04 -10.90 -7.39
CA ARG A 19 50.08 -10.50 -6.42
C ARG A 19 50.86 -9.26 -6.86
N ASP A 20 50.41 -8.56 -7.90
CA ASP A 20 51.06 -7.34 -8.36
C ASP A 20 51.06 -6.29 -7.24
N LYS A 21 52.11 -5.47 -7.14
CA LYS A 21 52.20 -4.44 -6.10
C LYS A 21 51.22 -3.30 -6.33
N ASP A 22 50.85 -3.02 -7.58
CA ASP A 22 49.91 -1.96 -7.93
C ASP A 22 48.45 -2.45 -7.73
N PRO A 23 47.68 -1.85 -6.79
CA PRO A 23 46.27 -2.19 -6.59
C PRO A 23 45.42 -2.00 -7.85
N ASN A 24 45.79 -1.08 -8.75
CA ASN A 24 45.04 -0.89 -10.00
C ASN A 24 45.14 -2.09 -10.93
N VAL A 25 46.27 -2.81 -10.92
CA VAL A 25 46.45 -4.04 -11.69
C VAL A 25 45.60 -5.15 -11.10
N ARG A 26 45.62 -5.31 -9.77
CA ARG A 26 44.78 -6.29 -9.05
C ARG A 26 43.29 -6.01 -9.23
N ARG A 27 42.87 -4.73 -9.17
CA ARG A 27 41.49 -4.30 -9.41
C ARG A 27 41.01 -4.62 -10.83
N LYS A 28 41.86 -4.39 -11.84
CA LYS A 28 41.54 -4.79 -13.22
C LYS A 28 41.38 -6.29 -13.36
N LEU A 29 42.15 -7.09 -12.62
CA LEU A 29 41.97 -8.53 -12.57
C LEU A 29 40.67 -8.92 -11.84
N ALA A 30 40.37 -8.28 -10.71
CA ALA A 30 39.15 -8.48 -9.93
C ALA A 30 37.86 -8.20 -10.72
N ALA A 31 37.89 -7.26 -11.66
CA ALA A 31 36.74 -6.93 -12.51
C ALA A 31 36.46 -7.95 -13.62
N ARG A 32 37.36 -8.91 -13.86
CA ARG A 32 37.22 -9.87 -14.96
C ARG A 32 36.32 -11.05 -14.59
N GLU A 33 35.52 -11.49 -15.55
CA GLU A 33 34.59 -12.62 -15.41
C GLU A 33 35.17 -13.95 -15.93
N ASP A 34 36.30 -13.92 -16.63
CA ASP A 34 36.99 -15.10 -17.20
C ASP A 34 38.09 -15.66 -16.28
N VAL A 35 38.24 -15.08 -15.08
CA VAL A 35 39.22 -15.50 -14.08
C VAL A 35 38.69 -16.69 -13.29
N ARG A 36 39.58 -17.60 -12.90
CA ARG A 36 39.17 -18.77 -12.11
C ARG A 36 38.70 -18.37 -10.70
N PRO A 37 37.70 -19.04 -10.12
CA PRO A 37 37.09 -18.63 -8.85
C PRO A 37 38.07 -18.54 -7.67
N GLU A 38 39.12 -19.35 -7.64
CA GLU A 38 40.12 -19.36 -6.56
C GLU A 38 40.92 -18.06 -6.52
N ILE A 39 41.18 -17.46 -7.68
CA ILE A 39 41.86 -16.16 -7.76
C ILE A 39 40.94 -15.05 -7.26
N LEU A 40 39.64 -15.11 -7.59
CA LEU A 40 38.66 -14.14 -7.07
C LEU A 40 38.48 -14.29 -5.56
N TYR A 41 38.51 -15.52 -5.05
CA TYR A 41 38.51 -15.81 -3.61
C TYR A 41 39.74 -15.21 -2.94
N PHE A 42 40.94 -15.44 -3.47
CA PHE A 42 42.17 -14.85 -2.93
C PHE A 42 42.13 -13.30 -2.90
N LEU A 43 41.59 -12.66 -3.94
CA LEU A 43 41.46 -11.21 -3.99
C LEU A 43 40.34 -10.66 -3.08
N ALA A 44 39.49 -11.52 -2.50
CA ALA A 44 38.50 -11.09 -1.52
C ALA A 44 39.14 -10.67 -0.19
N GLU A 45 40.37 -11.10 0.09
CA GLU A 45 41.17 -10.70 1.27
C GLU A 45 42.25 -9.66 0.93
N ASP A 46 42.15 -9.00 -0.23
CA ASP A 46 43.14 -8.01 -0.65
C ASP A 46 43.24 -6.85 0.36
N ASP A 47 44.44 -6.32 0.59
CA ASP A 47 44.65 -5.19 1.50
C ASP A 47 43.95 -3.92 1.00
N ASP A 48 43.77 -3.77 -0.33
CA ASP A 48 43.14 -2.61 -0.95
C ASP A 48 41.61 -2.73 -1.01
N VAL A 49 40.93 -1.75 -0.43
CA VAL A 49 39.47 -1.68 -0.35
C VAL A 49 38.82 -1.71 -1.73
N GLU A 50 39.37 -1.01 -2.72
CA GLU A 50 38.76 -0.94 -4.05
C GLU A 50 38.88 -2.26 -4.81
N VAL A 51 39.93 -3.05 -4.56
CA VAL A 51 40.03 -4.42 -5.07
C VAL A 51 38.93 -5.28 -4.46
N ARG A 52 38.79 -5.32 -3.13
CA ARG A 52 37.74 -6.11 -2.45
C ARG A 52 36.34 -5.68 -2.86
N ALA A 53 36.10 -4.38 -2.97
CA ALA A 53 34.82 -3.81 -3.40
C ALA A 53 34.52 -4.16 -4.87
N THR A 54 35.54 -4.30 -5.72
CA THR A 54 35.38 -4.80 -7.10
C THR A 54 35.03 -6.29 -7.13
N ILE A 55 35.64 -7.10 -6.24
CA ILE A 55 35.29 -8.52 -6.08
C ILE A 55 33.84 -8.67 -5.59
N ALA A 56 33.41 -7.87 -4.61
CA ALA A 56 32.04 -7.84 -4.10
C ALA A 56 30.99 -7.56 -5.20
N ALA A 57 31.32 -6.73 -6.19
CA ALA A 57 30.46 -6.42 -7.33
C ALA A 57 30.52 -7.46 -8.47
N ASN A 58 31.55 -8.33 -8.49
CA ASN A 58 31.76 -9.28 -9.58
C ASN A 58 30.78 -10.46 -9.49
N LYS A 59 30.06 -10.72 -10.59
CA LYS A 59 29.05 -11.78 -10.71
C LYS A 59 29.62 -13.21 -10.63
N ARG A 60 30.91 -13.37 -10.93
CA ARG A 60 31.63 -14.65 -10.93
C ARG A 60 32.35 -14.94 -9.61
N THR A 61 32.35 -14.00 -8.67
CA THR A 61 32.88 -14.23 -7.33
C THR A 61 32.13 -15.40 -6.67
N PRO A 62 32.85 -16.41 -6.16
CA PRO A 62 32.25 -17.60 -5.55
C PRO A 62 31.52 -17.25 -4.25
N ALA A 63 30.48 -18.01 -3.92
CA ALA A 63 29.63 -17.73 -2.74
C ALA A 63 30.38 -17.75 -1.39
N HIS A 64 31.48 -18.53 -1.27
CA HIS A 64 32.33 -18.49 -0.09
C HIS A 64 33.02 -17.11 0.09
N ALA A 65 33.49 -16.51 -1.00
CA ALA A 65 34.06 -15.17 -0.99
C ALA A 65 32.99 -14.09 -0.72
N ASP A 66 31.78 -14.25 -1.27
CA ASP A 66 30.66 -13.36 -0.96
C ASP A 66 30.32 -13.40 0.55
N LEU A 67 30.31 -14.59 1.18
CA LEU A 67 30.07 -14.70 2.62
C LEU A 67 31.18 -14.04 3.45
N LEU A 68 32.44 -14.17 3.04
CA LEU A 68 33.56 -13.48 3.68
C LEU A 68 33.40 -11.94 3.59
N LEU A 69 33.11 -11.43 2.39
CA LEU A 69 32.94 -10.00 2.13
C LEU A 69 31.68 -9.41 2.80
N ALA A 70 30.70 -10.25 3.17
CA ALA A 70 29.52 -9.80 3.92
C ALA A 70 29.88 -9.23 5.30
N SER A 71 31.02 -9.65 5.86
CA SER A 71 31.54 -9.16 7.14
C SER A 71 32.78 -8.26 6.97
N ASP A 72 33.02 -7.72 5.77
CA ASP A 72 34.17 -6.85 5.52
C ASP A 72 34.17 -5.64 6.48
N SER A 73 35.35 -5.18 6.88
CA SER A 73 35.49 -3.98 7.70
C SER A 73 34.97 -2.71 7.00
N ASP A 74 35.09 -2.65 5.68
CA ASP A 74 34.75 -1.48 4.88
C ASP A 74 33.28 -1.52 4.42
N ASP A 75 32.59 -0.41 4.58
CA ASP A 75 31.17 -0.30 4.27
C ASP A 75 30.86 -0.23 2.78
N GLU A 76 31.78 0.27 1.95
CA GLU A 76 31.61 0.30 0.50
C GLU A 76 31.66 -1.12 -0.07
N VAL A 77 32.54 -1.98 0.45
CA VAL A 77 32.59 -3.41 0.09
C VAL A 77 31.24 -4.08 0.40
N ARG A 78 30.73 -3.90 1.63
CA ARG A 78 29.45 -4.51 2.05
C ARG A 78 28.25 -3.95 1.27
N GLN A 79 28.25 -2.67 0.92
CA GLN A 79 27.22 -2.06 0.07
C GLN A 79 27.21 -2.65 -1.35
N ARG A 80 28.38 -2.77 -2.00
CA ARG A 80 28.50 -3.36 -3.34
C ARG A 80 28.07 -4.83 -3.32
N LEU A 81 28.41 -5.56 -2.27
CA LEU A 81 27.96 -6.94 -2.09
C LEU A 81 26.45 -7.02 -1.89
N ALA A 82 25.86 -6.20 -1.02
CA ALA A 82 24.41 -6.15 -0.80
C ALA A 82 23.64 -5.92 -2.09
N GLN A 83 24.12 -5.00 -2.93
CA GLN A 83 23.53 -4.78 -4.24
C GLN A 83 23.56 -6.04 -5.12
N LYS A 84 24.71 -6.74 -5.17
CA LYS A 84 24.84 -8.00 -5.92
C LYS A 84 23.92 -9.09 -5.36
N ILE A 85 23.95 -9.32 -4.05
CA ILE A 85 23.17 -10.38 -3.39
C ILE A 85 21.66 -10.13 -3.55
N GLY A 86 21.20 -8.88 -3.38
CA GLY A 86 19.80 -8.51 -3.60
C GLY A 86 19.28 -8.86 -5.00
N ARG A 87 20.12 -8.75 -6.03
CA ARG A 87 19.78 -9.15 -7.42
C ARG A 87 19.80 -10.65 -7.66
N LEU A 88 20.70 -11.36 -6.97
CA LEU A 88 20.87 -12.80 -7.14
C LEU A 88 19.76 -13.60 -6.46
N VAL A 89 19.40 -13.21 -5.23
CA VAL A 89 18.51 -13.98 -4.36
C VAL A 89 17.16 -14.36 -5.01
N PRO A 90 16.44 -13.44 -5.68
CA PRO A 90 15.16 -13.79 -6.30
C PRO A 90 15.25 -14.79 -7.46
N ASN A 91 16.45 -14.96 -8.04
CA ASN A 91 16.70 -15.84 -9.18
C ASN A 91 17.38 -17.16 -8.78
N LEU A 92 17.52 -17.42 -7.47
CA LEU A 92 18.10 -18.68 -6.99
C LEU A 92 17.10 -19.82 -7.22
N PRO A 93 17.46 -20.88 -7.97
CA PRO A 93 16.53 -21.97 -8.27
C PRO A 93 16.05 -22.65 -6.99
N GLU A 94 14.72 -22.70 -6.80
CA GLU A 94 14.08 -23.22 -5.58
C GLU A 94 14.41 -24.69 -5.28
N GLY A 95 14.80 -25.46 -6.30
CA GLY A 95 15.21 -26.87 -6.20
C GLY A 95 16.68 -27.13 -5.93
N ALA A 96 17.56 -26.11 -5.95
CA ALA A 96 18.98 -26.30 -5.66
C ALA A 96 19.19 -26.44 -4.14
N LYS A 97 19.13 -27.68 -3.65
CA LYS A 97 19.75 -28.09 -2.38
C LYS A 97 21.27 -28.06 -2.53
N GLY A 98 21.82 -26.90 -2.85
CA GLY A 98 23.22 -26.71 -3.16
C GLY A 98 23.87 -25.78 -2.15
N ARG A 99 25.04 -26.17 -1.65
CA ARG A 99 25.89 -25.38 -0.73
C ARG A 99 26.05 -23.92 -1.16
N VAL A 100 26.08 -23.64 -2.46
CA VAL A 100 26.14 -22.28 -3.02
C VAL A 100 24.94 -21.44 -2.59
N ARG A 101 23.72 -21.97 -2.66
CA ARG A 101 22.50 -21.28 -2.23
C ARG A 101 22.55 -20.98 -0.73
N ASP A 102 22.94 -21.97 0.07
CA ASP A 102 23.02 -21.81 1.53
C ASP A 102 24.01 -20.72 1.92
N LEU A 103 25.16 -20.66 1.25
CA LEU A 103 26.15 -19.60 1.46
C LEU A 103 25.64 -18.22 1.03
N THR A 104 24.94 -18.12 -0.11
CA THR A 104 24.35 -16.85 -0.54
C THR A 104 23.26 -16.37 0.42
N LEU A 105 22.43 -17.27 0.96
CA LEU A 105 21.44 -16.93 1.96
C LEU A 105 22.09 -16.54 3.30
N GLN A 106 23.17 -17.21 3.72
CA GLN A 106 23.95 -16.78 4.89
C GLN A 106 24.55 -15.37 4.70
N ALA A 107 25.10 -15.09 3.52
CA ALA A 107 25.62 -13.75 3.21
C ALA A 107 24.50 -12.69 3.26
N LEU A 108 23.32 -13.01 2.72
CA LEU A 108 22.13 -12.16 2.84
C LEU A 108 21.75 -11.93 4.32
N GLU A 109 21.74 -12.97 5.15
CA GLU A 109 21.40 -12.88 6.57
C GLU A 109 22.37 -11.99 7.36
N VAL A 110 23.66 -12.06 7.03
CA VAL A 110 24.70 -11.18 7.61
C VAL A 110 24.45 -9.72 7.19
N LEU A 111 24.24 -9.46 5.90
CA LEU A 111 23.99 -8.11 5.38
C LEU A 111 22.66 -7.53 5.89
N MET A 112 21.65 -8.37 6.11
CA MET A 112 20.39 -7.99 6.77
C MET A 112 20.56 -7.59 8.23
N GLN A 113 21.64 -8.01 8.88
CA GLN A 113 22.00 -7.68 10.26
C GLN A 113 23.07 -6.59 10.35
N ASP A 114 23.45 -6.01 9.20
CA ASP A 114 24.46 -4.96 9.16
C ASP A 114 24.05 -3.77 10.03
N ARG A 115 25.00 -3.22 10.78
CA ARG A 115 24.78 -2.05 11.63
C ARG A 115 24.54 -0.79 10.82
N LEU A 116 25.11 -0.70 9.62
CA LEU A 116 24.97 0.45 8.74
C LEU A 116 23.63 0.36 7.98
N PRO A 117 22.70 1.32 8.18
CA PRO A 117 21.40 1.31 7.49
C PRO A 117 21.55 1.32 5.98
N ARG A 118 22.59 1.97 5.46
CA ARG A 118 22.88 2.06 4.03
C ARG A 118 23.05 0.70 3.36
N VAL A 119 23.65 -0.28 4.03
CA VAL A 119 23.80 -1.65 3.50
C VAL A 119 22.45 -2.34 3.40
N ARG A 120 21.64 -2.26 4.47
CA ARG A 120 20.28 -2.83 4.48
C ARG A 120 19.37 -2.13 3.46
N GLN A 121 19.55 -0.83 3.25
CA GLN A 121 18.85 -0.06 2.23
C GLN A 121 19.19 -0.56 0.82
N MET A 122 20.44 -0.95 0.52
CA MET A 122 20.77 -1.55 -0.77
C MET A 122 19.96 -2.82 -1.02
N LEU A 123 19.80 -3.68 0.00
CA LEU A 123 18.95 -4.87 -0.09
C LEU A 123 17.48 -4.50 -0.30
N ALA A 124 16.96 -3.54 0.47
CA ALA A 124 15.59 -3.05 0.30
C ALA A 124 15.34 -2.54 -1.12
N GLU A 125 16.26 -1.75 -1.67
CA GLU A 125 16.10 -1.15 -2.99
C GLU A 125 16.09 -2.20 -4.11
N GLU A 126 16.94 -3.24 -4.01
CA GLU A 126 17.00 -4.32 -5.01
C GLU A 126 15.83 -5.31 -4.88
N LEU A 127 15.30 -5.53 -3.67
CA LEU A 127 14.23 -6.51 -3.41
C LEU A 127 12.82 -5.92 -3.45
N LYS A 128 12.66 -4.59 -3.37
CA LYS A 128 11.36 -3.93 -3.15
C LYS A 128 10.28 -4.29 -4.15
N ALA A 129 10.59 -4.54 -5.41
CA ALA A 129 9.60 -4.77 -6.47
C ALA A 129 9.55 -6.24 -6.93
N THR A 130 10.29 -7.13 -6.26
CA THR A 130 10.48 -8.49 -6.75
C THR A 130 9.45 -9.47 -6.17
N ALA A 131 8.73 -10.17 -7.05
CA ALA A 131 7.73 -11.17 -6.66
C ALA A 131 8.31 -12.52 -6.18
N HIS A 132 9.59 -12.79 -6.46
CA HIS A 132 10.28 -14.03 -6.08
C HIS A 132 11.27 -13.86 -4.93
N ALA A 133 11.23 -12.72 -4.22
CA ALA A 133 12.06 -12.52 -3.04
C ALA A 133 11.57 -13.40 -1.86
N PRO A 134 12.45 -13.86 -0.96
CA PRO A 134 12.05 -14.56 0.25
C PRO A 134 11.13 -13.68 1.11
N THR A 135 9.90 -14.13 1.35
CA THR A 135 8.87 -13.34 2.05
C THR A 135 9.31 -12.90 3.46
N GLU A 136 10.07 -13.74 4.16
CA GLU A 136 10.56 -13.41 5.50
C GLU A 136 11.57 -12.25 5.48
N VAL A 137 12.40 -12.16 4.45
CA VAL A 137 13.36 -11.06 4.27
C VAL A 137 12.62 -9.75 4.03
N ILE A 138 11.61 -9.77 3.15
CA ILE A 138 10.73 -8.61 2.88
C ILE A 138 10.03 -8.15 4.16
N ARG A 139 9.45 -9.08 4.93
CA ARG A 139 8.77 -8.78 6.20
C ARG A 139 9.69 -8.18 7.24
N ARG A 140 10.95 -8.60 7.29
CA ARG A 140 11.97 -8.05 8.18
C ARG A 140 12.39 -6.65 7.77
N LEU A 141 12.66 -6.43 6.47
CA LEU A 141 12.98 -5.09 5.94
C LEU A 141 11.84 -4.10 6.15
N ALA A 142 10.59 -4.53 5.98
CA ALA A 142 9.41 -3.69 6.20
C ALA A 142 9.23 -3.25 7.67
N ARG A 143 9.82 -3.98 8.62
CA ARG A 143 9.82 -3.68 10.07
C ARG A 143 11.14 -3.09 10.57
N ASP A 144 12.02 -2.71 9.66
CA ASP A 144 13.29 -2.08 10.03
C ASP A 144 13.03 -0.75 10.74
N SER A 145 13.85 -0.43 11.75
CA SER A 145 13.74 0.81 12.52
C SER A 145 14.09 2.04 11.68
N GLU A 146 14.89 1.86 10.62
CA GLU A 146 15.33 2.93 9.75
C GLU A 146 14.37 3.09 8.58
N ILE A 147 13.77 4.29 8.46
CA ILE A 147 12.76 4.57 7.44
C ILE A 147 13.32 4.42 6.01
N GLU A 148 14.60 4.69 5.80
CA GLU A 148 15.26 4.55 4.49
C GLU A 148 15.31 3.09 4.01
N VAL A 149 15.23 2.13 4.94
CA VAL A 149 15.21 0.68 4.66
C VAL A 149 13.77 0.19 4.51
N ALA A 150 12.87 0.62 5.38
CA ALA A 150 11.49 0.14 5.40
C ALA A 150 10.64 0.72 4.25
N VAL A 151 10.78 2.02 3.94
CA VAL A 151 9.92 2.74 2.98
C VAL A 151 9.89 2.08 1.59
N PRO A 152 11.02 1.72 0.95
CA PRO A 152 10.98 1.11 -0.38
C PRO A 152 10.15 -0.18 -0.40
N VAL A 153 10.29 -1.02 0.64
CA VAL A 153 9.57 -2.29 0.72
C VAL A 153 8.10 -2.08 1.04
N LEU A 154 7.79 -1.16 1.95
CA LEU A 154 6.40 -0.80 2.30
C LEU A 154 5.63 -0.21 1.13
N GLU A 155 6.27 0.58 0.27
CA GLU A 155 5.63 1.24 -0.86
C GLU A 155 5.48 0.33 -2.08
N PHE A 156 6.49 -0.50 -2.40
CA PHE A 156 6.53 -1.21 -3.69
C PHE A 156 6.38 -2.73 -3.61
N SER A 157 6.50 -3.36 -2.43
CA SER A 157 6.54 -4.82 -2.36
C SER A 157 5.19 -5.48 -2.60
N PRO A 158 5.08 -6.39 -3.60
CA PRO A 158 3.86 -7.16 -3.81
C PRO A 158 3.70 -8.32 -2.81
N LEU A 159 4.72 -8.60 -2.01
CA LEU A 159 4.75 -9.73 -1.08
C LEU A 159 4.22 -9.40 0.33
N LEU A 160 3.94 -8.12 0.60
CA LEU A 160 3.28 -7.71 1.84
C LEU A 160 1.77 -7.85 1.71
N THR A 161 1.20 -8.69 2.57
CA THR A 161 -0.26 -8.89 2.66
C THR A 161 -0.92 -7.77 3.46
N ASP A 162 -2.23 -7.60 3.32
CA ASP A 162 -2.99 -6.64 4.14
C ASP A 162 -2.82 -6.92 5.64
N ALA A 163 -2.75 -8.19 6.05
CA ALA A 163 -2.48 -8.58 7.43
C ALA A 163 -1.08 -8.14 7.91
N ASP A 164 -0.07 -8.21 7.04
CA ASP A 164 1.27 -7.70 7.34
C ASP A 164 1.25 -6.17 7.51
N LEU A 165 0.56 -5.45 6.62
CA LEU A 165 0.45 -3.98 6.68
C LEU A 165 -0.31 -3.52 7.94
N LEU A 166 -1.42 -4.19 8.28
CA LEU A 166 -2.18 -3.91 9.50
C LEU A 166 -1.34 -4.14 10.76
N ALA A 167 -0.58 -5.25 10.81
CA ALA A 167 0.32 -5.52 11.93
C ALA A 167 1.42 -4.45 12.07
N ILE A 168 1.94 -3.93 10.96
CA ILE A 168 2.94 -2.86 10.95
C ILE A 168 2.32 -1.56 11.45
N ILE A 169 1.13 -1.18 10.98
CA ILE A 169 0.41 0.02 11.44
C ILE A 169 0.09 -0.07 12.94
N ALA A 170 -0.38 -1.23 13.41
CA ALA A 170 -0.71 -1.46 14.82
C ALA A 170 0.51 -1.37 15.75
N ALA A 171 1.73 -1.53 15.23
CA ALA A 171 2.97 -1.33 15.97
C ALA A 171 3.35 0.16 16.11
N SER A 172 2.54 1.09 15.60
CA SER A 172 2.76 2.54 15.63
C SER A 172 4.13 2.95 15.05
N PRO A 173 4.38 2.69 13.76
CA PRO A 173 5.66 2.97 13.13
C PRO A 173 5.81 4.48 12.90
N ALA A 174 6.99 4.91 12.42
CA ALA A 174 7.20 6.30 12.03
C ALA A 174 6.20 6.76 10.95
N GLU A 175 5.79 8.03 10.96
CA GLU A 175 4.81 8.59 10.00
C GLU A 175 5.20 8.35 8.52
N ALA A 176 6.51 8.36 8.23
CA ALA A 176 7.03 8.07 6.89
C ALA A 176 6.69 6.64 6.42
N ALA A 177 6.67 5.66 7.32
CA ALA A 177 6.30 4.28 7.01
C ALA A 177 4.80 4.17 6.66
N ILE A 178 3.92 4.82 7.45
CA ILE A 178 2.47 4.84 7.18
C ILE A 178 2.18 5.59 5.86
N THR A 179 2.93 6.66 5.58
CA THR A 179 2.85 7.40 4.32
C THR A 179 3.26 6.52 3.13
N ALA A 180 4.30 5.69 3.27
CA ALA A 180 4.70 4.73 2.24
C ALA A 180 3.60 3.68 1.97
N ILE A 181 2.96 3.14 3.02
CA ILE A 181 1.83 2.22 2.87
C ILE A 181 0.67 2.88 2.11
N SER A 182 0.42 4.17 2.37
CA SER A 182 -0.65 4.94 1.71
C SER A 182 -0.42 5.16 0.20
N ARG A 183 0.85 5.09 -0.25
CA ARG A 183 1.25 5.30 -1.66
C ARG A 183 1.27 4.03 -2.51
N ARG A 184 1.01 2.86 -1.92
CA ARG A 184 1.00 1.58 -2.63
C ARG A 184 0.00 1.58 -3.79
N ASP A 185 0.31 0.82 -4.85
CA ASP A 185 -0.57 0.64 -6.02
C ASP A 185 -1.89 -0.08 -5.69
N GLY A 186 -2.06 -0.59 -4.46
CA GLY A 186 -3.31 -1.12 -3.93
C GLY A 186 -3.36 -0.99 -2.41
N VAL A 187 -4.40 -0.31 -1.90
CA VAL A 187 -4.69 -0.18 -0.48
C VAL A 187 -6.13 -0.62 -0.26
N ALA A 188 -6.31 -1.74 0.44
CA ALA A 188 -7.63 -2.30 0.74
C ALA A 188 -8.35 -1.49 1.84
N GLU A 189 -9.69 -1.59 1.88
CA GLU A 189 -10.54 -0.87 2.84
C GLU A 189 -10.06 -0.98 4.30
N PRO A 190 -9.72 -2.17 4.84
CA PRO A 190 -9.29 -2.28 6.24
C PRO A 190 -7.96 -1.56 6.51
N VAL A 191 -7.06 -1.54 5.53
CA VAL A 191 -5.76 -0.86 5.64
C VAL A 191 -5.95 0.66 5.59
N SER A 192 -6.84 1.14 4.71
CA SER A 192 -7.23 2.56 4.67
C SER A 192 -7.84 3.02 5.99
N ASP A 193 -8.72 2.22 6.58
CA ASP A 193 -9.34 2.51 7.88
C ASP A 193 -8.27 2.62 8.98
N ALA A 194 -7.34 1.65 9.04
CA ALA A 194 -6.24 1.65 10.00
C ALA A 194 -5.29 2.86 9.80
N ILE A 195 -5.00 3.26 8.56
CA ILE A 195 -4.20 4.47 8.27
C ILE A 195 -4.90 5.72 8.83
N VAL A 196 -6.22 5.85 8.62
CA VAL A 196 -6.98 7.01 9.08
C VAL A 196 -7.07 7.06 10.61
N GLU A 197 -7.14 5.90 11.27
CA GLU A 197 -7.12 5.79 12.73
C GLU A 197 -5.81 6.27 13.35
N THR A 198 -4.69 6.25 12.61
CA THR A 198 -3.41 6.81 13.09
C THR A 198 -3.41 8.33 13.20
N GLU A 199 -4.41 9.01 12.61
CA GLU A 199 -4.51 10.47 12.52
C GLU A 199 -3.30 11.16 11.87
N SER A 200 -2.43 10.41 11.19
CA SER A 200 -1.24 10.94 10.52
C SER A 200 -1.65 11.79 9.32
N VAL A 201 -1.51 13.11 9.46
CA VAL A 201 -1.78 14.10 8.40
C VAL A 201 -1.08 13.76 7.08
N PRO A 202 0.23 13.48 7.02
CA PRO A 202 0.91 13.16 5.77
C PRO A 202 0.46 11.83 5.16
N ALA A 203 0.17 10.82 5.98
CA ALA A 203 -0.29 9.53 5.48
C ALA A 203 -1.71 9.63 4.89
N ILE A 204 -2.64 10.29 5.60
CA ILE A 204 -4.00 10.53 5.11
C ILE A 204 -3.97 11.37 3.82
N ALA A 205 -3.11 12.39 3.75
CA ALA A 205 -2.95 13.18 2.52
C ALA A 205 -2.48 12.30 1.34
N ALA A 206 -1.53 11.40 1.56
CA ALA A 206 -1.04 10.46 0.55
C ALA A 206 -2.12 9.44 0.15
N LEU A 207 -2.89 8.93 1.11
CA LEU A 207 -4.00 7.99 0.88
C LEU A 207 -5.10 8.63 0.02
N LEU A 208 -5.45 9.89 0.32
CA LEU A 208 -6.44 10.65 -0.45
C LEU A 208 -5.96 10.94 -1.88
N ALA A 209 -4.66 11.19 -2.06
CA ALA A 209 -4.06 11.43 -3.35
C ALA A 209 -3.92 10.14 -4.20
N ASN A 210 -4.06 8.97 -3.58
CA ASN A 210 -3.99 7.67 -4.24
C ASN A 210 -5.35 7.32 -4.87
N PRO A 211 -5.47 7.30 -6.21
CA PRO A 211 -6.74 7.05 -6.89
C PRO A 211 -7.20 5.59 -6.79
N VAL A 212 -6.28 4.65 -6.50
CA VAL A 212 -6.57 3.21 -6.44
C VAL A 212 -6.93 2.77 -5.01
N ALA A 213 -6.66 3.62 -4.01
CA ALA A 213 -7.00 3.32 -2.62
C ALA A 213 -8.51 3.16 -2.41
N GLN A 214 -8.90 2.01 -1.86
CA GLN A 214 -10.27 1.71 -1.48
C GLN A 214 -10.54 2.31 -0.11
N ILE A 215 -11.45 3.28 -0.05
CA ILE A 215 -11.83 3.98 1.20
C ILE A 215 -13.34 3.86 1.34
N ARG A 216 -13.79 3.32 2.49
CA ARG A 216 -15.20 3.24 2.84
C ARG A 216 -15.83 4.64 2.97
N GLU A 217 -17.12 4.74 2.75
CA GLU A 217 -17.86 6.01 2.90
C GLU A 217 -17.76 6.55 4.33
N ASP A 218 -17.99 5.71 5.34
CA ASP A 218 -17.84 6.08 6.76
C ASP A 218 -16.45 6.65 7.09
N THR A 219 -15.41 6.11 6.45
CA THR A 219 -14.03 6.56 6.63
C THR A 219 -13.78 7.89 5.93
N LEU A 220 -14.33 8.10 4.73
CA LEU A 220 -14.31 9.41 4.07
C LEU A 220 -15.08 10.46 4.89
N ASP A 221 -16.22 10.13 5.47
CA ASP A 221 -16.97 11.04 6.34
C ASP A 221 -16.15 11.47 7.57
N ARG A 222 -15.43 10.53 8.21
CA ARG A 222 -14.49 10.85 9.30
C ARG A 222 -13.37 11.80 8.87
N ILE A 223 -12.80 11.59 7.69
CA ILE A 223 -11.77 12.47 7.12
C ILE A 223 -12.36 13.87 6.86
N VAL A 224 -13.52 13.95 6.21
CA VAL A 224 -14.18 15.21 5.83
C VAL A 224 -14.57 16.02 7.05
N ALA A 225 -14.99 15.38 8.15
CA ALA A 225 -15.28 16.06 9.41
C ALA A 225 -14.04 16.77 10.00
N LYS A 226 -12.82 16.23 9.79
CA LYS A 226 -11.55 16.82 10.27
C LYS A 226 -10.85 17.69 9.23
N ALA A 227 -11.19 17.56 7.96
CA ALA A 227 -10.59 18.29 6.83
C ALA A 227 -10.55 19.82 7.00
N PRO A 228 -11.53 20.49 7.68
CA PRO A 228 -11.50 21.93 7.81
C PRO A 228 -10.20 22.51 8.41
N GLY A 229 -9.60 21.79 9.36
CA GLY A 229 -8.37 22.22 10.03
C GLY A 229 -7.08 21.88 9.26
N ILE A 230 -7.15 21.06 8.20
CA ILE A 230 -5.97 20.39 7.63
C ILE A 230 -5.87 20.69 6.13
N ARG A 231 -5.13 21.74 5.80
CA ARG A 231 -4.99 22.25 4.42
C ARG A 231 -4.42 21.23 3.43
N SER A 232 -3.52 20.37 3.87
CA SER A 232 -2.90 19.34 3.01
C SER A 232 -3.89 18.32 2.48
N TRP A 233 -5.09 18.19 3.05
CA TRP A 233 -6.12 17.25 2.59
C TRP A 233 -7.03 17.83 1.51
N HIS A 234 -7.10 19.16 1.38
CA HIS A 234 -8.09 19.85 0.54
C HIS A 234 -7.94 19.53 -0.94
N GLU A 235 -6.72 19.64 -1.48
CA GLU A 235 -6.44 19.35 -2.89
C GLU A 235 -6.64 17.86 -3.23
N PRO A 236 -6.08 16.90 -2.45
CA PRO A 236 -6.33 15.48 -2.68
C PRO A 236 -7.81 15.09 -2.64
N LEU A 237 -8.59 15.64 -1.69
CA LEU A 237 -10.03 15.41 -1.61
C LEU A 237 -10.75 15.91 -2.86
N ALA A 238 -10.46 17.14 -3.30
CA ALA A 238 -11.11 17.76 -4.46
C ALA A 238 -10.83 17.04 -5.78
N ARG A 239 -9.67 16.38 -5.92
CA ARG A 239 -9.28 15.65 -7.14
C ARG A 239 -9.86 14.23 -7.22
N ARG A 240 -10.53 13.74 -6.17
CA ARG A 240 -10.99 12.34 -6.12
C ARG A 240 -12.21 12.12 -7.02
N PRO A 241 -12.20 11.13 -7.93
CA PRO A 241 -13.23 11.01 -8.99
C PRO A 241 -14.58 10.43 -8.54
N LYS A 242 -14.66 9.85 -7.34
CA LYS A 242 -15.88 9.22 -6.79
C LYS A 242 -16.13 9.72 -5.38
N LEU A 243 -16.73 10.91 -5.27
CA LEU A 243 -17.22 11.44 -4.00
C LEU A 243 -18.74 11.28 -3.94
N PRO A 244 -19.29 10.70 -2.86
CA PRO A 244 -20.72 10.74 -2.60
C PRO A 244 -21.24 12.20 -2.61
N PRO A 245 -22.43 12.47 -3.16
CA PRO A 245 -22.98 13.83 -3.25
C PRO A 245 -23.01 14.56 -1.90
N GLN A 246 -23.34 13.84 -0.83
CA GLN A 246 -23.37 14.39 0.54
C GLN A 246 -21.99 14.89 1.01
N ILE A 247 -20.93 14.17 0.64
CA ILE A 247 -19.55 14.55 0.97
C ILE A 247 -19.11 15.74 0.13
N LEU A 248 -19.52 15.80 -1.14
CA LEU A 248 -19.25 16.95 -2.02
C LEU A 248 -19.86 18.23 -1.45
N HIS A 249 -21.11 18.18 -0.95
CA HIS A 249 -21.75 19.32 -0.29
C HIS A 249 -21.00 19.81 0.95
N LYS A 250 -20.62 18.88 1.85
CA LYS A 250 -19.82 19.22 3.04
C LYS A 250 -18.47 19.85 2.64
N LEU A 251 -17.83 19.32 1.59
CA LEU A 251 -16.56 19.83 1.08
C LEU A 251 -16.72 21.22 0.47
N THR A 252 -17.78 21.49 -0.30
CA THR A 252 -18.04 22.79 -0.92
C THR A 252 -18.31 23.88 0.11
N ASP A 253 -19.11 23.58 1.14
CA ASP A 253 -19.44 24.53 2.19
C ASP A 253 -18.18 24.96 2.96
N PHE A 254 -17.32 23.99 3.26
CA PHE A 254 -16.06 24.25 3.92
C PHE A 254 -15.04 24.97 2.99
N LEU A 255 -14.86 24.52 1.74
CA LEU A 255 -13.90 25.14 0.81
C LEU A 255 -14.32 26.57 0.47
N ALA A 256 -15.62 26.85 0.36
CA ALA A 256 -16.14 28.21 0.27
C ALA A 256 -15.71 29.02 1.49
N ALA A 257 -15.93 28.53 2.71
CA ALA A 257 -15.49 29.21 3.94
C ALA A 257 -13.97 29.46 4.00
N SER A 258 -13.13 28.51 3.57
CA SER A 258 -11.67 28.64 3.54
C SER A 258 -11.17 29.61 2.46
N LEU A 259 -11.76 29.56 1.26
CA LEU A 259 -11.50 30.53 0.19
C LEU A 259 -11.88 31.94 0.64
N LEU A 260 -12.97 32.08 1.39
CA LEU A 260 -13.39 33.36 1.95
C LEU A 260 -12.45 33.88 3.01
N GLN A 261 -11.99 33.03 3.92
CA GLN A 261 -10.96 33.40 4.88
C GLN A 261 -9.70 33.90 4.15
N THR A 262 -9.35 33.26 3.04
CA THR A 262 -8.19 33.64 2.21
C THR A 262 -8.42 34.97 1.48
N LEU A 263 -9.63 35.21 0.96
CA LEU A 263 -10.04 36.47 0.31
C LEU A 263 -10.18 37.63 1.31
N GLN A 264 -10.63 37.38 2.53
CA GLN A 264 -10.74 38.36 3.61
C GLN A 264 -9.38 38.72 4.23
N ASN A 265 -8.43 37.78 4.22
CA ASN A 265 -7.05 38.04 4.65
C ASN A 265 -6.21 38.78 3.59
N ARG A 266 -6.75 38.95 2.38
CA ARG A 266 -6.14 39.74 1.30
C ARG A 266 -6.44 41.22 1.57
N GLY A 267 -5.39 42.04 1.67
CA GLY A 267 -5.53 43.47 1.97
C GLY A 267 -6.03 44.33 0.80
N ASP A 268 -6.31 43.73 -0.36
CA ASP A 268 -6.69 44.39 -1.61
C ASP A 268 -8.15 44.18 -2.01
N LEU A 269 -8.94 43.46 -1.19
CA LEU A 269 -10.38 43.27 -1.35
C LEU A 269 -11.12 43.84 -0.16
N ASP A 270 -12.17 44.60 -0.42
CA ASP A 270 -13.04 45.08 0.66
C ASP A 270 -13.85 43.91 1.26
N PRO A 271 -14.07 43.91 2.59
CA PRO A 271 -14.76 42.82 3.28
C PRO A 271 -16.18 42.54 2.79
N GLU A 272 -16.87 43.57 2.26
CA GLU A 272 -18.24 43.44 1.72
C GLU A 272 -18.24 42.67 0.40
N THR A 273 -17.31 42.98 -0.50
CA THR A 273 -17.17 42.28 -1.79
C THR A 273 -16.72 40.83 -1.58
N ALA A 274 -15.79 40.57 -0.65
CA ALA A 274 -15.40 39.21 -0.31
C ALA A 274 -16.61 38.39 0.20
N LYS A 275 -17.48 39.00 1.02
CA LYS A 275 -18.71 38.37 1.52
C LYS A 275 -19.78 38.20 0.43
N ALA A 276 -19.94 39.15 -0.48
CA ALA A 276 -20.89 39.00 -1.60
C ALA A 276 -20.48 37.86 -2.56
N VAL A 277 -19.18 37.67 -2.79
CA VAL A 277 -18.65 36.54 -3.58
C VAL A 277 -18.87 35.20 -2.87
N ALA A 278 -18.81 35.18 -1.53
CA ALA A 278 -19.18 34.01 -0.71
C ALA A 278 -20.59 33.54 -0.98
N GLU A 279 -21.52 34.47 -0.80
CA GLU A 279 -22.96 34.23 -0.81
C GLU A 279 -23.36 33.82 -2.22
N ALA A 280 -22.85 34.51 -3.24
CA ALA A 280 -23.07 34.13 -4.64
C ALA A 280 -22.53 32.74 -5.00
N LEU A 281 -21.36 32.33 -4.46
CA LEU A 281 -20.80 30.99 -4.69
C LEU A 281 -21.62 29.91 -3.97
N HIS A 282 -21.99 30.15 -2.72
CA HIS A 282 -22.79 29.23 -1.92
C HIS A 282 -24.20 29.06 -2.50
N ASP A 283 -24.84 30.16 -2.91
CA ASP A 283 -26.15 30.15 -3.58
C ASP A 283 -26.11 29.41 -4.92
N ARG A 284 -25.02 29.56 -5.68
CA ARG A 284 -24.83 28.86 -6.97
C ARG A 284 -24.68 27.34 -6.78
N ILE A 285 -23.91 26.93 -5.77
CA ILE A 285 -23.69 25.51 -5.45
C ILE A 285 -24.97 24.89 -4.87
N GLN A 286 -25.70 25.60 -4.01
CA GLN A 286 -27.00 25.16 -3.54
C GLN A 286 -28.01 25.05 -4.68
N GLN A 287 -28.01 25.97 -5.65
CA GLN A 287 -28.86 25.85 -6.84
C GLN A 287 -28.51 24.63 -7.70
N GLU A 288 -27.23 24.39 -8.02
CA GLU A 288 -26.82 23.25 -8.87
C GLU A 288 -27.00 21.88 -8.18
N GLY A 289 -26.78 21.81 -6.86
CA GLY A 289 -27.03 20.61 -6.04
C GLY A 289 -28.50 20.35 -5.72
N SER A 290 -29.28 21.41 -5.53
CA SER A 290 -30.73 21.34 -5.32
C SER A 290 -31.46 21.02 -6.62
N GLU A 291 -31.04 21.53 -7.78
CA GLU A 291 -31.70 21.24 -9.06
C GLU A 291 -31.62 19.75 -9.47
N THR A 292 -30.53 19.06 -9.11
CA THR A 292 -30.37 17.63 -9.36
C THR A 292 -31.18 16.76 -8.39
N MET A 293 -31.19 17.08 -7.10
CA MET A 293 -31.96 16.34 -6.08
C MET A 293 -33.46 16.69 -6.07
N ALA A 294 -33.84 17.94 -6.32
CA ALA A 294 -35.24 18.37 -6.40
C ALA A 294 -35.90 17.86 -7.68
N GLY A 295 -35.16 17.79 -8.81
CA GLY A 295 -35.63 17.16 -10.03
C GLY A 295 -35.94 15.66 -9.84
N GLU A 296 -35.06 14.92 -9.17
CA GLU A 296 -35.30 13.51 -8.82
C GLU A 296 -36.43 13.32 -7.81
N THR A 297 -36.56 14.22 -6.83
CA THR A 297 -37.63 14.16 -5.82
C THR A 297 -39.00 14.47 -6.43
N ASP A 298 -39.09 15.48 -7.29
CA ASP A 298 -40.32 15.81 -8.02
C ASP A 298 -40.70 14.72 -9.04
N GLU A 299 -39.72 14.15 -9.75
CA GLU A 299 -39.95 13.04 -10.68
C GLU A 299 -40.40 11.76 -9.95
N LYS A 300 -39.84 11.48 -8.77
CA LYS A 300 -40.27 10.36 -7.91
C LYS A 300 -41.69 10.56 -7.40
N VAL A 301 -42.04 11.74 -6.91
CA VAL A 301 -43.41 12.05 -6.43
C VAL A 301 -44.42 11.97 -7.58
N GLN A 302 -44.08 12.52 -8.75
CA GLN A 302 -44.92 12.44 -9.95
C GLN A 302 -45.11 11.00 -10.43
N ALA A 303 -44.05 10.19 -10.42
CA ALA A 303 -44.10 8.78 -10.80
C ALA A 303 -44.98 7.96 -9.84
N GLU A 304 -44.86 8.19 -8.53
CA GLU A 304 -45.72 7.54 -7.53
C GLU A 304 -47.19 7.91 -7.70
N ASP A 305 -47.49 9.20 -7.94
CA ASP A 305 -48.86 9.65 -8.18
C ASP A 305 -49.42 9.12 -9.51
N GLU A 306 -48.61 9.01 -10.55
CA GLU A 306 -49.01 8.38 -11.82
C GLU A 306 -49.35 6.90 -11.61
N VAL A 307 -48.52 6.16 -10.88
CA VAL A 307 -48.76 4.74 -10.57
C VAL A 307 -50.00 4.57 -9.72
N ARG A 308 -50.20 5.37 -8.66
CA ARG A 308 -51.43 5.35 -7.83
C ARG A 308 -52.68 5.61 -8.68
N ASN A 309 -52.62 6.58 -9.58
CA ASN A 309 -53.72 6.92 -10.49
C ASN A 309 -54.03 5.79 -11.49
N LEU A 310 -53.00 5.13 -12.03
CA LEU A 310 -53.16 3.99 -12.94
C LEU A 310 -53.68 2.75 -12.21
N GLN A 311 -53.24 2.52 -10.98
CA GLN A 311 -53.71 1.43 -10.13
C GLN A 311 -55.18 1.63 -9.74
N ALA A 312 -55.58 2.84 -9.35
CA ALA A 312 -56.99 3.18 -9.06
C ALA A 312 -57.90 3.02 -10.29
N LYS A 313 -57.36 3.20 -11.50
CA LYS A 313 -58.07 3.00 -12.78
C LYS A 313 -58.00 1.56 -13.30
N GLY A 314 -57.29 0.65 -12.61
CA GLY A 314 -57.07 -0.73 -13.04
C GLY A 314 -56.27 -0.88 -14.34
N LYS A 315 -55.47 0.13 -14.70
CA LYS A 315 -54.69 0.20 -15.95
C LYS A 315 -53.19 0.01 -15.73
N LEU A 316 -52.76 -0.33 -14.52
CA LEU A 316 -51.38 -0.72 -14.24
C LEU A 316 -51.19 -2.17 -14.70
N ASP A 317 -50.92 -2.36 -15.99
CA ASP A 317 -50.72 -3.66 -16.62
C ASP A 317 -49.26 -3.86 -17.08
N GLU A 318 -48.95 -5.11 -17.45
CA GLU A 318 -47.60 -5.48 -17.91
C GLU A 318 -47.15 -4.67 -19.14
N LYS A 319 -48.08 -4.23 -19.99
CA LYS A 319 -47.79 -3.39 -21.17
C LYS A 319 -47.34 -1.99 -20.77
N ALA A 320 -47.97 -1.38 -19.78
CA ALA A 320 -47.57 -0.08 -19.25
C ALA A 320 -46.14 -0.12 -18.68
N ILE A 321 -45.82 -1.17 -17.92
CA ILE A 321 -44.48 -1.36 -17.33
C ILE A 321 -43.45 -1.66 -18.41
N SER A 322 -43.77 -2.53 -19.38
CA SER A 322 -42.90 -2.84 -20.52
C SER A 322 -42.53 -1.62 -21.36
N LYS A 323 -43.48 -0.67 -21.52
CA LYS A 323 -43.25 0.62 -22.16
C LYS A 323 -42.34 1.51 -21.32
N ALA A 324 -42.60 1.64 -20.02
CA ALA A 324 -41.78 2.43 -19.10
C ALA A 324 -40.32 1.91 -19.01
N VAL A 325 -40.13 0.59 -19.01
CA VAL A 325 -38.80 -0.04 -19.08
C VAL A 325 -38.09 0.25 -20.42
N GLY A 326 -38.84 0.34 -21.52
CA GLY A 326 -38.29 0.72 -22.83
C GLY A 326 -37.88 2.20 -22.90
N GLU A 327 -38.61 3.07 -22.20
CA GLU A 327 -38.36 4.50 -22.11
C GLU A 327 -37.32 4.87 -21.04
N GLY A 328 -36.88 3.90 -20.21
CA GLY A 328 -35.91 4.13 -19.13
C GLY A 328 -36.49 4.90 -17.94
N ARG A 329 -37.82 4.90 -17.74
CA ARG A 329 -38.48 5.59 -16.61
C ARG A 329 -38.28 4.85 -15.29
N HIS A 330 -37.09 4.98 -14.70
CA HIS A 330 -36.66 4.24 -13.51
C HIS A 330 -37.63 4.42 -12.32
N PHE A 331 -37.95 5.67 -11.96
CA PHE A 331 -38.84 5.98 -10.83
C PHE A 331 -40.25 5.39 -10.99
N PHE A 332 -40.80 5.41 -12.20
CA PHE A 332 -42.11 4.81 -12.50
C PHE A 332 -42.08 3.28 -12.35
N VAL A 333 -41.02 2.62 -12.85
CA VAL A 333 -40.90 1.16 -12.75
C VAL A 333 -40.74 0.73 -11.29
N THR A 334 -39.93 1.44 -10.50
CA THR A 334 -39.76 1.22 -9.06
C THR A 334 -41.09 1.35 -8.32
N ALA A 335 -41.83 2.45 -8.55
CA ALA A 335 -43.14 2.67 -7.94
C ALA A 335 -44.17 1.61 -8.37
N ALA A 336 -44.15 1.19 -9.64
CA ALA A 336 -45.04 0.15 -10.16
C ALA A 336 -44.76 -1.23 -9.54
N LEU A 337 -43.49 -1.60 -9.39
CA LEU A 337 -43.07 -2.86 -8.73
C LEU A 337 -43.44 -2.86 -7.24
N ALA A 338 -43.28 -1.73 -6.55
CA ALA A 338 -43.70 -1.56 -5.16
C ALA A 338 -45.22 -1.75 -5.01
N ALA A 339 -46.00 -1.08 -5.88
CA ALA A 339 -47.46 -1.11 -5.85
C ALA A 339 -48.05 -2.49 -6.20
N LEU A 340 -47.49 -3.19 -7.20
CA LEU A 340 -47.95 -4.52 -7.62
C LEU A 340 -47.46 -5.64 -6.70
N GLY A 341 -46.19 -5.58 -6.28
CA GLY A 341 -45.58 -6.55 -5.39
C GLY A 341 -46.01 -6.40 -3.93
N ARG A 342 -46.67 -5.28 -3.57
CA ARG A 342 -47.00 -4.87 -2.20
C ARG A 342 -45.78 -4.88 -1.29
N ILE A 343 -44.67 -4.37 -1.81
CA ILE A 343 -43.40 -4.24 -1.10
C ILE A 343 -43.12 -2.74 -0.93
N PRO A 344 -42.65 -2.27 0.24
CA PRO A 344 -42.23 -0.89 0.43
C PRO A 344 -41.22 -0.42 -0.64
N THR A 345 -41.41 0.79 -1.18
CA THR A 345 -40.57 1.36 -2.27
C THR A 345 -39.08 1.32 -1.92
N ARG A 346 -38.71 1.59 -0.67
CA ARG A 346 -37.33 1.51 -0.17
C ARG A 346 -36.68 0.13 -0.37
N ILE A 347 -37.44 -0.95 -0.18
CA ILE A 347 -36.93 -2.33 -0.32
C ILE A 347 -36.76 -2.66 -1.80
N VAL A 348 -37.69 -2.19 -2.64
CA VAL A 348 -37.62 -2.32 -4.09
C VAL A 348 -36.38 -1.61 -4.64
N GLU A 349 -36.13 -0.37 -4.22
CA GLU A 349 -34.91 0.38 -4.59
C GLU A 349 -33.64 -0.36 -4.18
N ARG A 350 -33.59 -0.88 -2.96
CA ARG A 350 -32.46 -1.67 -2.49
C ARG A 350 -32.23 -2.94 -3.30
N ILE A 351 -33.30 -3.66 -3.68
CA ILE A 351 -33.21 -4.86 -4.52
C ILE A 351 -32.69 -4.53 -5.92
N LEU A 352 -33.19 -3.43 -6.51
CA LEU A 352 -32.75 -3.00 -7.84
C LEU A 352 -31.29 -2.53 -7.84
N ASN A 353 -30.84 -1.87 -6.77
CA ASN A 353 -29.46 -1.39 -6.62
C ASN A 353 -28.46 -2.48 -6.17
N ALA A 354 -28.94 -3.58 -5.58
CA ALA A 354 -28.08 -4.68 -5.10
C ALA A 354 -27.44 -5.49 -6.25
N GLY A 355 -27.85 -5.28 -7.50
CA GLY A 355 -27.28 -5.97 -8.67
C GLY A 355 -27.54 -7.49 -8.72
N ASN A 356 -28.46 -8.00 -7.90
CA ASN A 356 -28.75 -9.43 -7.81
C ASN A 356 -29.90 -9.83 -8.76
N ALA A 357 -29.56 -10.58 -9.82
CA ALA A 357 -30.51 -11.03 -10.84
C ALA A 357 -31.65 -11.89 -10.26
N ALA A 358 -31.36 -12.74 -9.28
CA ALA A 358 -32.36 -13.60 -8.62
C ALA A 358 -33.35 -12.78 -7.79
N ALA A 359 -32.88 -11.75 -7.09
CA ALA A 359 -33.74 -10.87 -6.29
C ALA A 359 -34.68 -10.03 -7.17
N VAL A 360 -34.17 -9.48 -8.28
CA VAL A 360 -34.96 -8.70 -9.25
C VAL A 360 -35.97 -9.59 -10.01
N ALA A 361 -35.60 -10.83 -10.34
CA ALA A 361 -36.52 -11.81 -10.91
C ALA A 361 -37.64 -12.17 -9.93
N SER A 362 -37.30 -12.42 -8.67
CA SER A 362 -38.26 -12.75 -7.61
C SER A 362 -39.23 -11.60 -7.33
N LEU A 363 -38.73 -10.36 -7.32
CA LEU A 363 -39.53 -9.14 -7.22
C LEU A 363 -40.53 -9.01 -8.38
N SER A 364 -40.07 -9.26 -9.61
CA SER A 364 -40.90 -9.20 -10.81
C SER A 364 -41.99 -10.28 -10.81
N TRP A 365 -41.66 -11.48 -10.33
CA TRP A 365 -42.60 -12.57 -10.14
C TRP A 365 -43.69 -12.21 -9.11
N LYS A 366 -43.30 -11.67 -7.95
CA LYS A 366 -44.26 -11.23 -6.91
C LYS A 366 -45.15 -10.09 -7.37
N ALA A 367 -44.65 -9.23 -8.27
CA ALA A 367 -45.44 -8.20 -8.94
C ALA A 367 -46.36 -8.74 -10.06
N GLY A 368 -46.34 -10.05 -10.33
CA GLY A 368 -47.19 -10.70 -11.33
C GLY A 368 -46.77 -10.44 -12.77
N LEU A 369 -45.51 -10.08 -13.01
CA LEU A 369 -44.98 -9.80 -14.35
C LEU A 369 -44.45 -11.09 -15.02
N GLY A 370 -44.43 -11.14 -16.34
CA GLY A 370 -43.86 -12.26 -17.09
C GLY A 370 -42.33 -12.30 -17.02
N ALA A 371 -41.76 -13.50 -17.14
CA ALA A 371 -40.32 -13.72 -16.98
C ALA A 371 -39.47 -12.95 -18.01
N ARG A 372 -39.99 -12.71 -19.22
CA ARG A 372 -39.32 -11.89 -20.25
C ARG A 372 -39.21 -10.42 -19.87
N LEU A 373 -40.24 -9.88 -19.21
CA LEU A 373 -40.19 -8.51 -18.72
C LEU A 373 -39.23 -8.40 -17.52
N ALA A 374 -39.19 -9.42 -16.66
CA ALA A 374 -38.23 -9.50 -15.57
C ALA A 374 -36.76 -9.44 -16.04
N SER A 375 -36.40 -10.18 -17.11
CA SER A 375 -35.05 -10.11 -17.69
C SER A 375 -34.73 -8.72 -18.27
N ARG A 376 -35.75 -8.02 -18.80
CA ARG A 376 -35.58 -6.63 -19.27
C ARG A 376 -35.40 -5.65 -18.11
N ILE A 377 -36.10 -5.84 -16.99
CA ILE A 377 -35.92 -5.02 -15.78
C ILE A 377 -34.51 -5.22 -15.21
N GLN A 378 -34.00 -6.46 -15.16
CA GLN A 378 -32.63 -6.76 -14.72
C GLN A 378 -31.58 -5.99 -15.52
N THR A 379 -31.70 -6.00 -16.85
CA THR A 379 -30.68 -5.41 -17.74
C THR A 379 -30.84 -3.89 -17.94
N ARG A 380 -32.07 -3.37 -17.96
CA ARG A 380 -32.35 -1.96 -18.29
C ARG A 380 -32.57 -1.05 -17.08
N ILE A 381 -33.01 -1.60 -15.95
CA ILE A 381 -33.32 -0.83 -14.74
C ILE A 381 -32.28 -1.15 -13.66
N ALA A 382 -32.02 -2.43 -13.37
CA ALA A 382 -31.02 -2.83 -12.37
C ALA A 382 -29.57 -2.86 -12.92
N HIS A 383 -29.36 -2.49 -14.19
CA HIS A 383 -28.06 -2.44 -14.87
C HIS A 383 -27.20 -3.72 -14.76
N ILE A 384 -27.84 -4.88 -14.61
CA ILE A 384 -27.17 -6.17 -14.52
C ILE A 384 -26.67 -6.57 -15.92
N PRO A 385 -25.40 -6.98 -16.07
CA PRO A 385 -24.86 -7.44 -17.35
C PRO A 385 -25.72 -8.55 -17.96
N PRO A 386 -25.96 -8.57 -19.28
CA PRO A 386 -26.75 -9.62 -19.94
C PRO A 386 -26.21 -11.05 -19.72
N THR A 387 -24.93 -11.19 -19.36
CA THR A 387 -24.27 -12.46 -19.02
C THR A 387 -24.66 -13.01 -17.65
N GLU A 388 -25.06 -12.14 -16.72
CA GLU A 388 -25.43 -12.48 -15.35
C GLU A 388 -26.96 -12.41 -15.13
N ALA A 389 -27.67 -11.78 -16.06
CA ALA A 389 -29.12 -11.70 -16.05
C ALA A 389 -29.75 -13.08 -16.29
N LEU A 390 -30.76 -13.40 -15.48
CA LEU A 390 -31.57 -14.60 -15.65
C LEU A 390 -32.48 -14.41 -16.87
N SER A 391 -32.11 -15.05 -17.97
CA SER A 391 -32.89 -15.08 -19.21
C SER A 391 -33.95 -16.18 -19.16
N ALA A 392 -35.18 -15.83 -19.54
CA ALA A 392 -36.24 -16.80 -19.72
C ALA A 392 -36.50 -17.04 -21.21
N GLU A 393 -36.22 -18.26 -21.70
CA GLU A 393 -36.52 -18.67 -23.09
C GLU A 393 -38.04 -18.78 -23.33
N THR A 394 -38.81 -19.03 -22.26
CA THR A 394 -40.28 -19.07 -22.23
C THR A 394 -40.82 -18.03 -21.23
N ASP A 395 -42.15 -17.85 -21.10
CA ASP A 395 -42.72 -16.94 -20.08
C ASP A 395 -42.66 -17.53 -18.65
N ALA A 396 -42.01 -18.68 -18.46
CA ALA A 396 -41.78 -19.28 -17.15
C ALA A 396 -40.46 -18.78 -16.52
N TYR A 397 -40.49 -18.53 -15.20
CA TYR A 397 -39.31 -18.12 -14.46
C TYR A 397 -38.30 -19.27 -14.33
N PRO A 398 -36.99 -18.99 -14.38
CA PRO A 398 -35.94 -20.01 -14.29
C PRO A 398 -35.68 -20.51 -12.85
N MET A 399 -36.47 -20.07 -11.88
CA MET A 399 -36.38 -20.43 -10.46
C MET A 399 -37.71 -21.00 -9.98
N ASP A 400 -37.67 -21.88 -8.97
CA ASP A 400 -38.88 -22.36 -8.32
C ASP A 400 -39.52 -21.28 -7.43
N GLU A 401 -40.83 -21.41 -7.16
CA GLU A 401 -41.58 -20.40 -6.40
C GLU A 401 -41.11 -20.26 -4.95
N ASP A 402 -40.58 -21.33 -4.36
CA ASP A 402 -40.13 -21.34 -2.97
C ASP A 402 -38.76 -20.65 -2.81
N ALA A 403 -37.85 -20.79 -3.77
CA ALA A 403 -36.59 -20.05 -3.83
C ALA A 403 -36.81 -18.57 -4.09
N MET A 404 -37.79 -18.20 -4.93
CA MET A 404 -38.14 -16.80 -5.16
C MET A 404 -38.74 -16.14 -3.91
N ARG A 405 -39.55 -16.87 -3.13
CA ARG A 405 -40.04 -16.39 -1.83
C ARG A 405 -38.92 -16.20 -0.83
N LEU A 406 -38.04 -17.19 -0.69
CA LEU A 406 -36.91 -17.15 0.23
C LEU A 406 -35.97 -15.95 -0.04
N GLN A 407 -35.74 -15.63 -1.31
CA GLN A 407 -34.96 -14.45 -1.70
C GLN A 407 -35.60 -13.13 -1.25
N LEU A 408 -36.93 -13.01 -1.34
CA LEU A 408 -37.61 -11.79 -0.90
C LEU A 408 -37.65 -11.67 0.63
N ASP A 409 -37.84 -12.79 1.31
CA ASP A 409 -37.89 -12.85 2.77
C ASP A 409 -36.53 -12.50 3.40
N SER A 410 -35.40 -12.90 2.78
CA SER A 410 -34.07 -12.49 3.26
C SER A 410 -33.84 -10.98 3.19
N PHE A 411 -34.39 -10.30 2.18
CA PHE A 411 -34.34 -8.84 2.12
C PHE A 411 -35.31 -8.20 3.13
N ASN A 412 -36.48 -8.79 3.38
CA ASN A 412 -37.44 -8.23 4.34
C ASN A 412 -36.98 -8.37 5.80
N ALA A 413 -36.39 -9.52 6.17
CA ALA A 413 -35.83 -9.75 7.51
C ALA A 413 -34.63 -8.84 7.79
N ALA A 414 -33.78 -8.58 6.79
CA ALA A 414 -32.66 -7.64 6.91
C ALA A 414 -33.12 -6.18 7.09
N THR A 415 -34.36 -5.83 6.73
CA THR A 415 -34.94 -4.50 7.02
C THR A 415 -35.53 -4.40 8.42
N GLU A 416 -36.23 -5.43 8.90
CA GLU A 416 -36.81 -5.43 10.25
C GLU A 416 -35.73 -5.35 11.32
N ALA A 417 -34.60 -6.03 11.11
CA ALA A 417 -33.42 -5.92 11.98
C ALA A 417 -32.74 -4.55 11.96
N ALA A 418 -32.84 -3.80 10.85
CA ALA A 418 -32.28 -2.45 10.73
C ALA A 418 -33.23 -1.38 11.31
N GLU A 419 -34.54 -1.65 11.35
CA GLU A 419 -35.55 -0.73 11.92
C GLU A 419 -35.67 -0.87 13.45
N GLU A 420 -35.29 -2.00 14.05
CA GLU A 420 -35.21 -2.14 15.53
C GLU A 420 -33.99 -1.46 16.15
N GLU A 421 -32.97 -1.07 15.35
CA GLU A 421 -31.78 -0.34 15.82
C GLU A 421 -31.91 1.19 15.72
N GLU A 422 -32.93 1.74 15.04
CA GLU A 422 -33.21 3.18 15.09
C GLU A 422 -34.07 3.51 16.34
N PRO A 423 -33.60 4.36 17.27
CA PRO A 423 -34.42 4.80 18.38
C PRO A 423 -35.59 5.67 17.86
N PRO A 424 -36.77 5.64 18.51
CA PRO A 424 -37.90 6.46 18.08
C PRO A 424 -37.50 7.94 18.11
N ALA A 425 -37.95 8.69 17.10
CA ALA A 425 -37.74 10.12 16.97
C ALA A 425 -38.47 10.88 18.10
N ASP A 426 -37.83 10.98 19.26
CA ASP A 426 -38.17 11.96 20.27
C ASP A 426 -37.54 13.31 19.87
N GLU A 427 -38.37 14.35 19.86
CA GLU A 427 -37.99 15.74 19.57
C GLU A 427 -36.76 16.16 20.39
N PRO A 428 -35.74 16.82 19.80
CA PRO A 428 -34.63 17.33 20.56
C PRO A 428 -35.11 18.47 21.47
N ASP A 429 -35.00 18.24 22.77
CA ASP A 429 -35.25 19.21 23.85
C ASP A 429 -34.22 20.35 23.82
N TRP A 430 -34.45 21.35 22.97
CA TRP A 430 -33.76 22.64 23.04
C TRP A 430 -34.62 23.74 23.71
N ALA A 431 -35.70 23.36 24.41
CA ALA A 431 -36.66 24.29 25.01
C ALA A 431 -36.41 24.61 26.50
N GLU A 432 -35.26 24.23 27.08
CA GLU A 432 -34.84 24.73 28.39
C GLU A 432 -33.47 25.42 28.33
N GLY A 433 -33.49 26.75 28.25
CA GLY A 433 -32.30 27.58 28.47
C GLY A 433 -31.68 27.36 29.86
N PRO A 434 -30.40 27.68 30.06
CA PRO A 434 -29.70 27.37 31.31
C PRO A 434 -30.36 28.07 32.50
N ARG A 435 -30.91 27.29 33.43
CA ARG A 435 -31.45 27.76 34.70
C ARG A 435 -30.33 28.41 35.50
N ARG A 436 -30.54 29.69 35.88
CA ARG A 436 -29.63 30.49 36.71
C ARG A 436 -29.28 29.75 38.01
N ALA A 437 -28.01 29.42 38.21
CA ALA A 437 -27.48 29.06 39.51
C ALA A 437 -27.35 30.33 40.37
N GLY A 438 -27.96 30.32 41.56
CA GLY A 438 -27.82 31.36 42.59
C GLY A 438 -26.43 31.35 43.25
N PRO A 439 -26.11 32.37 44.09
CA PRO A 439 -24.77 32.60 44.58
C PRO A 439 -24.38 31.58 45.66
N VAL A 440 -23.27 30.88 45.46
CA VAL A 440 -22.61 30.07 46.48
C VAL A 440 -21.53 30.95 47.13
N GLU A 441 -21.64 31.17 48.44
CA GLU A 441 -20.67 31.92 49.22
C GLU A 441 -19.31 31.17 49.30
N PRO A 442 -18.16 31.86 49.28
CA PRO A 442 -16.85 31.20 49.38
C PRO A 442 -16.48 30.89 50.84
N ASP A 443 -16.03 29.66 51.11
CA ASP A 443 -15.38 29.28 52.37
C ASP A 443 -13.96 29.87 52.43
N TRP A 444 -13.70 30.71 53.44
CA TRP A 444 -12.44 31.43 53.67
C TRP A 444 -11.48 30.72 54.63
N SER A 445 -11.28 29.41 54.49
CA SER A 445 -10.25 28.73 55.27
C SER A 445 -9.43 27.76 54.42
N LEU A 446 -8.34 28.28 53.84
CA LEU A 446 -6.98 27.72 53.77
C LEU A 446 -6.12 28.58 52.82
N GLN A 447 -5.16 29.30 53.38
CA GLN A 447 -4.29 30.22 52.64
C GLN A 447 -3.15 29.50 51.89
N PRO A 448 -2.79 29.92 50.67
CA PRO A 448 -1.51 29.61 50.04
C PRO A 448 -0.44 30.64 50.46
N THR A 449 0.71 30.16 50.92
CA THR A 449 1.87 31.02 51.19
C THR A 449 2.53 31.49 49.89
N ALA A 450 2.50 32.80 49.66
CA ALA A 450 3.16 33.49 48.55
C ALA A 450 4.61 33.88 48.87
N ARG A 451 5.48 33.91 47.85
CA ARG A 451 6.42 35.02 47.54
C ARG A 451 7.08 34.81 46.17
N LYS A 452 6.69 35.58 45.16
CA LYS A 452 7.23 36.91 44.72
C LYS A 452 8.45 36.83 43.79
N GLY A 453 8.16 36.77 42.50
CA GLY A 453 8.57 37.67 41.41
C GLY A 453 10.01 38.16 41.25
N ARG A 454 10.51 38.07 40.01
CA ARG A 454 11.20 39.17 39.31
C ARG A 454 11.29 38.93 37.79
N ALA A 455 11.46 40.04 37.09
CA ALA A 455 11.24 40.27 35.67
C ALA A 455 12.34 39.74 34.74
N ALA A 456 11.97 39.62 33.47
CA ALA A 456 12.80 39.28 32.32
C ALA A 456 13.81 40.39 31.96
N VAL A 457 15.04 39.98 31.69
CA VAL A 457 16.07 40.70 30.92
C VAL A 457 16.93 39.62 30.22
N GLU A 458 17.05 39.67 28.88
CA GLU A 458 18.00 38.89 28.07
C GLU A 458 19.45 39.22 28.45
N PRO A 459 20.44 38.31 28.28
CA PRO A 459 21.33 38.49 27.11
C PRO A 459 22.10 37.26 26.58
N ASP A 460 22.48 37.37 25.30
CA ASP A 460 23.82 37.19 24.69
C ASP A 460 24.71 35.99 25.08
N TRP A 461 24.93 35.07 24.12
CA TRP A 461 26.14 34.26 24.06
C TRP A 461 26.61 34.04 22.62
N ALA A 462 27.02 35.11 21.94
CA ALA A 462 28.07 34.99 20.94
C ALA A 462 29.43 35.27 21.58
N ALA A 463 30.35 34.32 21.41
CA ALA A 463 31.82 34.45 21.48
C ALA A 463 32.56 34.26 22.83
N LYS A 464 33.42 33.23 22.79
CA LYS A 464 34.72 33.01 23.48
C LYS A 464 34.72 32.53 24.94
N THR A 465 35.19 31.29 25.14
CA THR A 465 36.39 30.90 25.92
C THR A 465 36.71 29.43 25.57
N GLU A 466 37.85 29.16 24.95
CA GLU A 466 39.08 28.65 25.58
C GLU A 466 39.02 27.18 26.02
N SER A 467 39.68 26.36 25.18
CA SER A 467 40.39 25.12 25.45
C SER A 467 40.56 24.74 26.92
N THR A 468 40.03 23.56 27.26
CA THR A 468 40.58 22.73 28.34
C THR A 468 40.53 21.27 27.90
N ASP A 469 41.65 20.84 27.32
CA ASP A 469 42.02 19.44 27.18
C ASP A 469 42.08 18.77 28.55
N LYS A 470 41.28 17.71 28.73
CA LYS A 470 41.64 16.58 29.61
C LYS A 470 41.08 15.29 29.01
N PRO A 471 41.91 14.25 28.83
CA PRO A 471 41.53 13.04 28.12
C PRO A 471 40.61 12.15 28.96
N ILE A 472 39.59 11.61 28.32
CA ILE A 472 38.79 10.50 28.82
C ILE A 472 39.70 9.27 28.82
N ALA A 473 39.81 8.60 29.97
CA ALA A 473 40.63 7.41 30.12
C ALA A 473 40.11 6.27 29.23
N GLU A 474 40.98 5.76 28.36
CA GLU A 474 40.74 4.57 27.54
C GLU A 474 40.58 3.32 28.42
N PRO A 475 39.65 2.40 28.07
CA PRO A 475 39.53 1.11 28.76
C PRO A 475 40.73 0.19 28.48
N ASP A 476 41.15 -0.58 29.50
CA ASP A 476 42.38 -1.39 29.58
C ASP A 476 42.57 -2.50 28.52
N TRP A 477 41.68 -2.65 27.54
CA TRP A 477 41.93 -3.52 26.36
C TRP A 477 42.73 -2.81 25.26
N ALA A 478 42.94 -1.49 25.34
CA ALA A 478 43.67 -0.68 24.37
C ALA A 478 45.18 -0.53 24.65
N ARG A 479 45.77 -1.38 25.51
CA ARG A 479 47.18 -1.30 25.95
C ARG A 479 48.08 -2.47 25.51
N GLU A 480 47.71 -3.20 24.47
CA GLU A 480 48.64 -4.12 23.81
C GLU A 480 48.98 -3.60 22.42
N GLU A 481 50.02 -2.77 22.35
CA GLU A 481 50.77 -2.55 21.11
C GLU A 481 51.41 -3.88 20.71
N ALA A 482 50.83 -4.54 19.71
CA ALA A 482 51.48 -5.66 19.02
C ALA A 482 52.80 -5.15 18.40
N PRO A 483 53.93 -5.86 18.56
CA PRO A 483 55.19 -5.41 17.99
C PRO A 483 55.08 -5.41 16.46
N ALA A 484 55.44 -4.27 15.84
CA ALA A 484 55.57 -4.14 14.40
C ALA A 484 56.48 -5.25 13.86
N ALA A 485 55.90 -6.23 13.16
CA ALA A 485 56.64 -7.25 12.45
C ALA A 485 57.49 -6.58 11.35
N LYS A 486 58.78 -6.95 11.30
CA LYS A 486 59.67 -6.54 10.21
C LYS A 486 59.12 -7.09 8.89
N PRO A 487 59.30 -6.40 7.76
CA PRO A 487 58.70 -6.77 6.47
C PRO A 487 59.28 -8.04 5.81
N GLU A 488 59.97 -8.90 6.57
CA GLU A 488 60.67 -10.09 6.06
C GLU A 488 60.05 -11.42 6.53
N ASP A 489 59.04 -11.42 7.41
CA ASP A 489 58.39 -12.64 7.94
C ASP A 489 56.87 -12.71 7.64
N ALA A 490 56.45 -12.29 6.45
CA ALA A 490 55.08 -12.58 5.99
C ALA A 490 55.00 -14.08 5.60
N PRO A 491 54.01 -14.86 6.10
CA PRO A 491 53.86 -16.26 5.71
C PRO A 491 53.70 -16.37 4.19
N ASP A 492 54.23 -17.46 3.63
CA ASP A 492 54.24 -17.72 2.19
C ASP A 492 52.80 -17.91 1.68
N LYS A 493 52.21 -16.84 1.14
CA LYS A 493 50.85 -16.78 0.56
C LYS A 493 50.62 -17.75 -0.63
N THR A 494 51.51 -18.70 -0.88
CA THR A 494 51.36 -19.74 -1.91
C THR A 494 50.59 -20.95 -1.40
N GLU A 495 50.71 -21.30 -0.12
CA GLU A 495 49.88 -22.33 0.54
C GLU A 495 48.40 -21.88 0.56
N ASP A 496 48.12 -20.60 0.87
CA ASP A 496 46.75 -20.05 0.94
C ASP A 496 45.91 -20.20 -0.33
N MET A 497 46.53 -20.25 -1.53
CA MET A 497 45.79 -20.43 -2.79
C MET A 497 45.48 -21.90 -3.11
N GLU A 498 46.33 -22.81 -2.65
CA GLU A 498 46.10 -24.27 -2.78
C GLU A 498 45.12 -24.73 -1.69
N ASP A 499 45.20 -24.15 -0.49
CA ASP A 499 44.19 -24.31 0.58
C ASP A 499 42.84 -23.71 0.18
N ALA A 500 42.81 -22.57 -0.52
CA ALA A 500 41.58 -22.02 -1.10
C ALA A 500 41.00 -22.94 -2.20
N PHE A 501 41.86 -23.59 -3.00
CA PHE A 501 41.43 -24.60 -3.96
C PHE A 501 40.88 -25.84 -3.25
N GLU A 502 41.51 -26.31 -2.16
CA GLU A 502 41.02 -27.43 -1.34
C GLU A 502 39.70 -27.07 -0.64
N ALA A 503 39.56 -25.87 -0.07
CA ALA A 503 38.31 -25.37 0.50
C ALA A 503 37.16 -25.22 -0.52
N LEU A 504 37.50 -24.97 -1.80
CA LEU A 504 36.55 -24.94 -2.91
C LEU A 504 36.28 -26.33 -3.49
N THR A 505 37.21 -27.30 -3.39
CA THR A 505 37.14 -28.63 -4.03
C THR A 505 36.80 -29.80 -3.10
N GLU A 506 37.00 -29.70 -1.78
CA GLU A 506 36.50 -30.67 -0.78
C GLU A 506 34.96 -30.67 -0.67
N THR A 507 34.29 -29.86 -1.48
CA THR A 507 32.85 -29.58 -1.37
C THR A 507 32.00 -30.23 -2.46
N ASP A 508 32.57 -31.16 -3.23
CA ASP A 508 31.84 -31.89 -4.27
C ASP A 508 32.01 -33.42 -4.16
N PRO A 509 30.96 -34.14 -3.72
CA PRO A 509 30.70 -35.47 -4.22
C PRO A 509 29.34 -35.46 -4.91
N GLY A 510 29.28 -34.97 -6.14
CA GLY A 510 28.04 -34.92 -6.91
C GLY A 510 28.24 -34.62 -8.38
N ASP A 511 28.87 -35.57 -9.09
CA ASP A 511 28.82 -35.71 -10.55
C ASP A 511 27.39 -35.49 -11.08
N ALA A 512 27.13 -34.30 -11.62
CA ALA A 512 25.99 -34.04 -12.47
C ALA A 512 26.52 -33.87 -13.88
N THR A 513 26.71 -35.02 -14.52
CA THR A 513 26.85 -35.13 -15.98
C THR A 513 25.69 -34.36 -16.63
N PRO A 514 25.92 -33.47 -17.61
CA PRO A 514 24.82 -32.85 -18.33
C PRO A 514 24.07 -33.94 -19.12
N ALA A 515 22.77 -34.06 -18.89
CA ALA A 515 21.89 -34.90 -19.70
C ALA A 515 21.99 -34.47 -21.18
N PRO A 516 21.96 -35.41 -22.15
CA PRO A 516 22.00 -35.05 -23.55
C PRO A 516 20.74 -34.29 -23.93
N GLU A 517 20.91 -33.25 -24.74
CA GLU A 517 19.84 -32.49 -25.37
C GLU A 517 19.01 -33.44 -26.25
N ASP A 518 17.70 -33.51 -25.98
CA ASP A 518 16.69 -34.17 -26.82
C ASP A 518 16.51 -33.35 -28.12
N GLU A 519 17.47 -33.44 -29.04
CA GLU A 519 17.26 -33.19 -30.47
C GLU A 519 16.89 -34.52 -31.13
N ASP A 520 15.62 -34.94 -31.07
CA ASP A 520 14.97 -35.82 -32.07
C ASP A 520 13.52 -36.10 -31.63
N ARG A 521 12.63 -35.13 -31.87
CA ARG A 521 11.18 -35.34 -31.86
C ARG A 521 10.47 -34.55 -32.95
N GLU A 522 11.01 -34.62 -34.16
CA GLU A 522 10.33 -34.26 -35.41
C GLU A 522 10.60 -35.33 -36.48
N ALA A 523 10.16 -36.57 -36.24
CA ALA A 523 10.18 -37.61 -37.28
C ALA A 523 9.20 -38.76 -36.98
N GLU A 524 7.96 -38.49 -36.56
CA GLU A 524 6.93 -39.54 -36.49
C GLU A 524 5.52 -38.97 -36.66
N GLU A 525 5.30 -38.25 -37.78
CA GLU A 525 3.96 -37.86 -38.23
C GLU A 525 3.74 -38.18 -39.72
N ASN A 526 4.33 -39.28 -40.20
CA ASN A 526 4.15 -39.70 -41.59
C ASN A 526 4.13 -41.22 -41.76
N GLU A 527 3.33 -41.95 -40.96
CA GLU A 527 2.92 -43.32 -41.33
C GLU A 527 1.69 -43.79 -40.53
N THR A 528 0.53 -43.22 -40.85
CA THR A 528 -0.74 -43.97 -40.78
C THR A 528 -1.44 -43.88 -42.12
N ARG A 529 -1.13 -44.86 -42.96
CA ARG A 529 -1.99 -45.36 -44.03
C ARG A 529 -2.19 -46.85 -43.83
#